data_AF-A0A0D2NC28-F1
#
_entry.id   AF-A0A0D2NC28-F1
#
_cell.length_a   1.000
_cell.length_b   1.000
_cell.length_c   1.000
_cell.angle_alpha   90.00
_cell.angle_beta   90.00
_cell.angle_gamma   90.00
#
_symmetry.space_group_name_H-M   'P 1'
#
loop_
_entity.id
_entity.type
_entity.pdbx_description
1 polymer ?
#
loop_
_entity_poly.entity_id
_entity_poly.type
_entity_poly.pdbx_seq_one_letter_code
_entity_poly.pdbx_strand_id
1 'polypeptide(L)'
;STRYLAQTDRTTLWALVSTIEALNASGVTDPYDLYKHMHPSEVGTGLGSGMGGTVSMSKMFKDRRDEKEVQNDILQETFINTTAGWVNLPLLSSSGPVKISIGACATALQSLEIASYTILSGKAKVMIAGGFDD
;
A
#
# COMPACT_ATOMS: atom_id res chain seq x y z
N SER A 1 -6.13 17.02 -5.49
CA SER A 1 -5.33 16.69 -4.28
C SER A 1 -6.20 16.43 -3.06
N THR A 2 -7.17 17.28 -2.69
CA THR A 2 -8.02 17.13 -1.48
C THR A 2 -8.97 15.93 -1.46
N ARG A 3 -9.34 15.36 -2.62
CA ARG A 3 -10.25 14.21 -2.70
C ARG A 3 -9.67 12.92 -2.10
N TYR A 4 -8.35 12.71 -2.20
CA TYR A 4 -7.67 11.55 -1.62
C TYR A 4 -7.79 11.55 -0.09
N LEU A 5 -7.53 12.71 0.53
CA LEU A 5 -7.59 12.88 2.00
C LEU A 5 -8.98 12.58 2.58
N ALA A 6 -10.05 12.83 1.82
CA ALA A 6 -11.41 12.61 2.27
C ALA A 6 -11.86 11.14 2.10
N GLN A 7 -11.27 10.42 1.13
CA GLN A 7 -11.70 9.08 0.75
C GLN A 7 -10.88 7.98 1.43
N THR A 8 -9.59 8.21 1.69
CA THR A 8 -8.68 7.16 2.18
C THR A 8 -8.60 7.09 3.69
N ASP A 9 -8.31 5.89 4.20
CA ASP A 9 -7.89 5.74 5.60
C ASP A 9 -6.60 6.53 5.90
N ARG A 10 -6.42 6.96 7.15
CA ARG A 10 -5.25 7.73 7.58
C ARG A 10 -3.96 6.94 7.39
N THR A 11 -3.96 5.65 7.71
CA THR A 11 -2.75 4.82 7.60
C THR A 11 -2.27 4.69 6.15
N THR A 12 -3.22 4.68 5.19
CA THR A 12 -2.93 4.70 3.75
C THR A 12 -2.17 5.96 3.33
N LEU A 13 -2.51 7.12 3.89
CA LEU A 13 -1.80 8.37 3.59
C LEU A 13 -0.35 8.32 4.06
N TRP A 14 -0.11 7.74 5.24
CA TRP A 14 1.25 7.55 5.76
C TRP A 14 2.07 6.59 4.90
N ALA A 15 1.46 5.48 4.46
CA ALA A 15 2.11 4.55 3.56
C ALA A 15 2.45 5.20 2.19
N LEU A 16 1.56 6.06 1.68
CA LEU A 16 1.79 6.80 0.44
C LEU A 16 2.98 7.76 0.56
N VAL A 17 3.01 8.58 1.62
CA VAL A 17 4.12 9.51 1.89
C VAL A 17 5.42 8.73 2.09
N SER A 18 5.40 7.68 2.89
CA SER A 18 6.58 6.83 3.15
C SER A 18 7.12 6.20 1.88
N THR A 19 6.25 5.79 0.95
CA THR A 19 6.67 5.23 -0.34
C THR A 19 7.34 6.29 -1.21
N ILE A 20 6.80 7.51 -1.26
CA ILE A 20 7.40 8.63 -2.00
C ILE A 20 8.77 8.99 -1.42
N GLU A 21 8.88 9.07 -0.10
CA GLU A 21 10.15 9.35 0.58
C GLU A 21 11.18 8.24 0.32
N ALA A 22 10.77 6.96 0.35
CA ALA A 22 11.64 5.84 0.03
C ALA A 22 12.14 5.88 -1.42
N LEU A 23 11.27 6.20 -2.38
CA LEU A 23 11.64 6.36 -3.79
C LEU A 23 12.66 7.49 -3.96
N ASN A 24 12.38 8.66 -3.38
CA ASN A 24 13.31 9.80 -3.40
C ASN A 24 14.66 9.45 -2.75
N ALA A 25 14.66 8.75 -1.61
CA ALA A 25 15.88 8.30 -0.94
C ALA A 25 16.70 7.31 -1.78
N SER A 26 16.03 6.52 -2.65
CA SER A 26 16.68 5.64 -3.63
C SER A 26 17.15 6.36 -4.91
N GLY A 27 16.96 7.68 -5.01
CA GLY A 27 17.29 8.47 -6.19
C GLY A 27 16.24 8.41 -7.30
N VAL A 28 15.09 7.77 -7.05
CA VAL A 28 13.95 7.68 -7.98
C VAL A 28 13.00 8.83 -7.70
N THR A 29 13.13 9.91 -8.45
CA THR A 29 12.29 11.12 -8.29
C THR A 29 10.99 11.04 -9.10
N ASP A 30 11.03 10.42 -10.28
CA ASP A 30 9.85 10.03 -11.05
C ASP A 30 9.76 8.49 -11.05
N PRO A 31 8.73 7.87 -10.43
CA PRO A 31 8.58 6.42 -10.43
C PRO A 31 8.51 5.80 -11.83
N TYR A 32 8.06 6.55 -12.84
CA TYR A 32 7.99 6.06 -14.22
C TYR A 32 9.37 5.87 -14.86
N ASP A 33 10.44 6.45 -14.29
CA ASP A 33 11.80 6.22 -14.74
C ASP A 33 12.21 4.76 -14.60
N LEU A 34 11.63 4.02 -13.64
CA LEU A 34 11.84 2.57 -13.52
C LEU A 34 11.53 1.86 -14.84
N TYR A 35 10.50 2.29 -15.58
CA TYR A 35 10.05 1.64 -16.80
C TYR A 35 10.95 1.86 -18.02
N LYS A 36 11.91 2.78 -17.92
CA LYS A 36 13.00 2.88 -18.89
C LYS A 36 14.00 1.72 -18.76
N HIS A 37 14.01 1.04 -17.61
CA HIS A 37 14.97 0.01 -17.26
C HIS A 37 14.36 -1.38 -17.05
N MET A 38 13.06 -1.47 -16.76
CA MET A 38 12.37 -2.74 -16.53
C MET A 38 10.92 -2.70 -17.01
N HIS A 39 10.33 -3.87 -17.28
CA HIS A 39 8.93 -3.93 -17.70
C HIS A 39 7.99 -3.60 -16.51
N PRO A 40 6.81 -2.99 -16.71
CA PRO A 40 5.86 -2.72 -15.62
C PRO A 40 5.44 -3.96 -14.81
N SER A 41 5.53 -5.16 -15.40
CA SER A 41 5.29 -6.43 -14.70
C SER A 41 6.42 -6.85 -13.76
N GLU A 42 7.57 -6.17 -13.80
CA GLU A 42 8.74 -6.45 -12.97
C GLU A 42 8.84 -5.49 -11.77
N VAL A 43 7.89 -4.57 -11.60
CA VAL A 43 7.78 -3.68 -10.43
C VAL A 43 6.58 -4.13 -9.59
N GLY A 44 6.85 -4.60 -8.37
CA GLY A 44 5.82 -5.12 -7.48
C GLY A 44 5.74 -4.39 -6.14
N THR A 45 4.76 -4.79 -5.34
CA THR A 45 4.54 -4.28 -3.99
C THR A 45 4.29 -5.44 -3.03
N GLY A 46 4.94 -5.34 -1.88
CA GLY A 46 4.90 -6.26 -0.75
C GLY A 46 4.30 -5.62 0.50
N LEU A 47 3.68 -4.43 0.39
CA LEU A 47 3.17 -3.69 1.55
C LEU A 47 2.18 -4.53 2.36
N GLY A 48 2.38 -4.58 3.68
CA GLY A 48 1.52 -5.31 4.60
C GLY A 48 1.07 -4.47 5.79
N SER A 49 0.07 -4.96 6.50
CA SER A 49 -0.42 -4.36 7.75
C SER A 49 -0.95 -5.45 8.68
N GLY A 50 -0.96 -5.19 9.98
CA GLY A 50 -1.62 -6.05 10.94
C GLY A 50 -3.14 -5.94 10.84
N MET A 51 -3.68 -4.72 10.81
CA MET A 51 -5.12 -4.47 10.95
C MET A 51 -5.75 -3.69 9.78
N GLY A 52 -4.94 -3.05 8.94
CA GLY A 52 -5.43 -2.22 7.82
C GLY A 52 -6.02 -0.89 8.29
N GLY A 53 -7.06 -0.42 7.60
CA GLY A 53 -7.68 0.87 7.89
C GLY A 53 -8.58 0.84 9.12
N THR A 54 -8.01 1.03 10.30
CA THR A 54 -8.71 0.93 11.59
C THR A 54 -9.70 2.08 11.81
N VAL A 55 -9.41 3.29 11.30
CA VAL A 55 -10.33 4.43 11.35
C VAL A 55 -11.57 4.13 10.50
N SER A 56 -11.38 3.58 9.32
CA SER A 56 -12.44 3.16 8.42
C SER A 56 -13.24 2.00 8.98
N MET A 57 -12.58 1.05 9.64
CA MET A 57 -13.20 -0.05 10.38
C MET A 57 -14.14 0.49 11.48
N SER A 58 -13.68 1.49 12.23
CA SER A 58 -14.48 2.14 13.27
C SER A 58 -15.72 2.82 12.68
N LYS A 59 -15.58 3.57 11.59
CA LYS A 59 -16.71 4.20 10.89
C LYS A 59 -17.71 3.16 10.37
N MET A 60 -17.20 2.07 9.78
CA MET A 60 -18.03 1.01 9.23
C MET A 60 -18.90 0.32 10.29
N PHE A 61 -18.34 0.01 11.46
CA PHE A 61 -19.08 -0.72 12.50
C PHE A 61 -19.80 0.20 13.49
N LYS A 62 -19.13 1.22 14.01
CA LYS A 62 -19.67 2.09 15.06
C LYS A 62 -20.55 3.18 14.48
N ASP A 63 -20.04 3.94 13.50
CA ASP A 63 -20.75 5.12 13.01
C ASP A 63 -21.99 4.73 12.19
N ARG A 64 -21.93 3.65 11.39
CA ARG A 64 -23.15 3.13 10.74
C ARG A 64 -24.19 2.60 11.71
N ARG A 65 -23.77 1.93 12.80
CA ARG A 65 -24.68 1.48 13.86
C ARG A 65 -25.34 2.66 14.55
N ASP A 66 -24.59 3.75 14.75
CA ASP A 66 -25.08 4.99 15.34
C ASP A 66 -25.77 5.90 14.29
N GLU A 67 -26.15 5.36 13.13
CA GLU A 67 -26.86 6.03 12.03
C GLU A 67 -26.21 7.33 11.50
N LYS A 68 -24.88 7.44 11.64
CA LYS A 68 -24.14 8.57 11.07
C LYS A 68 -23.90 8.36 9.58
N GLU A 69 -23.76 9.46 8.85
CA GLU A 69 -23.33 9.42 7.46
C GLU A 69 -21.90 8.88 7.35
N VAL A 70 -21.71 7.83 6.57
CA VAL A 70 -20.43 7.18 6.29
C VAL A 70 -20.35 6.93 4.79
N GLN A 71 -19.16 7.07 4.21
CA GLN A 71 -18.95 6.83 2.78
C GLN A 71 -19.45 5.43 2.36
N ASN A 72 -20.06 5.34 1.17
CA ASN A 72 -20.69 4.11 0.69
C ASN A 72 -19.66 3.01 0.43
N ASP A 73 -18.45 3.39 0.01
CA ASP A 73 -17.29 2.54 -0.30
C ASP A 73 -16.38 2.29 0.92
N ILE A 74 -16.82 2.61 2.15
CA ILE A 74 -15.99 2.51 3.38
C ILE A 74 -15.37 1.14 3.59
N LEU A 75 -16.04 0.08 3.15
CA LEU A 75 -15.56 -1.30 3.29
C LEU A 75 -14.20 -1.49 2.59
N GLN A 76 -14.01 -0.88 1.41
CA GLN A 76 -12.76 -0.99 0.67
C GLN A 76 -11.59 -0.42 1.48
N GLU A 77 -11.80 0.70 2.17
CA GLU A 77 -10.76 1.35 2.97
C GLU A 77 -10.40 0.59 4.26
N THR A 78 -11.17 -0.45 4.61
CA THR A 78 -10.80 -1.33 5.73
C THR A 78 -9.74 -2.37 5.34
N PHE A 79 -9.65 -2.72 4.05
CA PHE A 79 -8.80 -3.82 3.62
C PHE A 79 -7.31 -3.43 3.60
N ILE A 80 -6.47 -4.34 4.08
CA ILE A 80 -5.01 -4.17 4.08
C ILE A 80 -4.47 -3.97 2.66
N ASN A 81 -5.00 -4.68 1.67
CA ASN A 81 -4.51 -4.60 0.29
C ASN A 81 -4.90 -3.28 -0.41
N THR A 82 -5.85 -2.52 0.12
CA THR A 82 -6.28 -1.24 -0.47
C THR A 82 -5.16 -0.21 -0.47
N THR A 83 -4.31 -0.20 0.56
CA THR A 83 -3.11 0.66 0.62
C THR A 83 -2.17 0.39 -0.55
N ALA A 84 -1.96 -0.88 -0.93
CA ALA A 84 -1.15 -1.23 -2.09
C ALA A 84 -1.78 -0.70 -3.40
N GLY A 85 -3.11 -0.70 -3.50
CA GLY A 85 -3.85 -0.08 -4.62
C GLY A 85 -3.64 1.43 -4.69
N TRP A 86 -3.72 2.12 -3.55
CA TRP A 86 -3.48 3.56 -3.44
C TRP A 86 -2.03 3.97 -3.65
N VAL A 87 -1.07 3.09 -3.39
CA VAL A 87 0.33 3.32 -3.79
C VAL A 87 0.51 3.06 -5.28
N ASN A 88 -0.12 2.02 -5.84
CA ASN A 88 0.09 1.66 -7.22
C ASN A 88 -0.55 2.66 -8.19
N LEU A 89 -1.86 2.91 -8.09
CA LEU A 89 -2.59 3.68 -9.11
C LEU A 89 -2.06 5.11 -9.34
N PRO A 90 -1.77 5.92 -8.30
CA PRO A 90 -1.31 7.29 -8.50
C PRO A 90 0.21 7.45 -8.60
N LEU A 91 1.03 6.49 -8.15
CA LEU A 91 2.50 6.61 -8.15
C LEU A 91 3.18 5.68 -9.13
N LEU A 92 2.96 4.36 -9.00
CA LEU A 92 3.75 3.38 -9.73
C LEU A 92 3.12 3.05 -11.09
N SER A 93 1.82 2.80 -11.16
CA SER A 93 1.13 2.23 -12.33
C SER A 93 1.77 0.92 -12.82
N SER A 94 2.23 0.08 -11.89
CA SER A 94 2.85 -1.20 -12.22
C SER A 94 1.81 -2.31 -12.41
N SER A 95 2.21 -3.37 -13.11
CA SER A 95 1.43 -4.60 -13.34
C SER A 95 2.13 -5.84 -12.77
N GLY A 96 3.13 -5.62 -11.90
CA GLY A 96 3.91 -6.68 -11.28
C GLY A 96 3.25 -7.30 -10.05
N PRO A 97 3.99 -8.15 -9.31
CA PRO A 97 3.45 -8.88 -8.18
C PRO A 97 2.91 -7.97 -7.07
N VAL A 98 1.70 -8.25 -6.59
CA VAL A 98 1.12 -7.65 -5.39
C VAL A 98 1.02 -8.74 -4.33
N LYS A 99 1.83 -8.65 -3.27
CA LYS A 99 1.91 -9.69 -2.23
C LYS A 99 1.74 -9.08 -0.85
N ILE A 100 0.56 -9.26 -0.29
CA ILE A 100 0.17 -8.62 0.97
C ILE A 100 0.48 -9.54 2.14
N SER A 101 1.23 -9.04 3.13
CA SER A 101 1.59 -9.78 4.33
C SER A 101 0.82 -9.31 5.56
N ILE A 102 0.54 -10.26 6.46
CA ILE A 102 -0.16 -10.02 7.73
C ILE A 102 0.56 -10.86 8.80
N GLY A 103 1.33 -10.19 9.65
CA GLY A 103 2.16 -10.82 10.68
C GLY A 103 2.12 -10.09 12.02
N ALA A 104 1.08 -9.28 12.25
CA ALA A 104 0.99 -8.36 13.39
C ALA A 104 2.28 -7.53 13.50
N CYS A 105 2.97 -7.56 14.65
CA CYS A 105 4.21 -6.82 14.88
C CYS A 105 5.37 -7.24 13.95
N ALA A 106 5.31 -8.44 13.35
CA ALA A 106 6.34 -8.94 12.44
C ALA A 106 6.05 -8.65 10.95
N THR A 107 4.96 -7.94 10.64
CA THR A 107 4.50 -7.75 9.25
C THR A 107 5.56 -7.12 8.34
N ALA A 108 6.29 -6.11 8.82
CA ALA A 108 7.35 -5.47 8.04
C ALA A 108 8.49 -6.44 7.69
N LEU A 109 8.86 -7.33 8.62
CA LEU A 109 9.89 -8.34 8.39
C LEU A 109 9.43 -9.40 7.36
N GLN A 110 8.18 -9.86 7.49
CA GLN A 110 7.58 -10.79 6.52
C GLN A 110 7.48 -10.17 5.12
N SER A 111 7.13 -8.88 5.03
CA SER A 111 7.10 -8.13 3.78
C SER A 111 8.47 -8.14 3.09
N LEU A 112 9.55 -7.90 3.84
CA LEU A 112 10.92 -7.94 3.32
C LEU A 112 11.34 -9.34 2.84
N GLU A 113 10.99 -10.39 3.59
CA GLU A 113 11.25 -11.77 3.19
C GLU A 113 10.54 -12.09 1.87
N ILE A 114 9.26 -11.73 1.75
CA ILE A 114 8.46 -11.91 0.54
C ILE A 114 9.04 -11.13 -0.62
N ALA A 115 9.45 -9.87 -0.42
CA ALA A 115 10.05 -9.04 -1.44
C ALA A 115 11.36 -9.64 -1.96
N SER A 116 12.25 -10.03 -1.04
CA SER A 116 13.52 -10.70 -1.35
C SER A 116 13.29 -11.97 -2.17
N TYR A 117 12.39 -12.86 -1.72
CA TYR A 117 12.07 -14.07 -2.45
C TYR A 117 11.45 -13.79 -3.84
N THR A 118 10.65 -12.75 -3.96
CA THR A 118 10.03 -12.36 -5.25
C THR A 118 11.08 -11.89 -6.26
N ILE A 119 12.09 -11.16 -5.79
CA ILE A 119 13.22 -10.72 -6.62
C ILE A 119 14.09 -11.92 -7.00
N LEU A 120 14.48 -12.74 -6.02
CA LEU A 120 15.33 -13.92 -6.25
C LEU A 120 14.67 -14.97 -7.15
N SER A 121 13.34 -15.08 -7.13
CA SER A 121 12.58 -15.95 -8.04
C SER A 121 12.39 -15.37 -9.45
N GLY A 122 12.91 -14.18 -9.74
CA GLY A 122 12.82 -13.53 -11.05
C GLY A 122 11.43 -12.99 -11.39
N LYS A 123 10.51 -12.94 -10.43
CA LYS A 123 9.13 -12.44 -10.64
C LYS A 123 9.03 -10.92 -10.59
N ALA A 124 10.02 -10.25 -10.01
CA ALA A 124 10.16 -8.81 -9.98
C ALA A 124 11.64 -8.41 -9.98
N LYS A 125 11.95 -7.21 -10.44
CA LYS A 125 13.27 -6.57 -10.31
C LYS A 125 13.27 -5.51 -9.21
N VAL A 126 12.12 -4.91 -8.93
CA VAL A 126 11.92 -3.92 -7.85
C VAL A 126 10.68 -4.30 -7.07
N MET A 127 10.76 -4.18 -5.74
CA MET A 127 9.64 -4.41 -4.83
C MET A 127 9.59 -3.27 -3.82
N ILE A 128 8.44 -2.60 -3.72
CA ILE A 128 8.13 -1.77 -2.54
C ILE A 128 7.80 -2.71 -1.38
N ALA A 129 8.46 -2.58 -0.24
CA ALA A 129 8.28 -3.48 0.91
C ALA A 129 8.22 -2.68 2.21
N GLY A 130 7.47 -3.18 3.19
CA GLY A 130 7.28 -2.53 4.47
C GLY A 130 5.96 -2.91 5.15
N GLY A 131 5.81 -2.42 6.38
CA GLY A 131 4.59 -2.54 7.17
C GLY A 131 3.98 -1.17 7.47
N PHE A 132 2.66 -1.13 7.60
CA PHE A 132 1.92 0.06 8.06
C PHE A 132 0.82 -0.36 9.04
N ASP A 133 0.57 0.43 10.07
CA ASP A 133 -0.55 0.31 11.01
C ASP A 133 -0.81 1.71 11.62
N ASP A 134 -2.01 1.92 12.19
CA ASP A 134 -2.42 3.18 12.83
C ASP A 134 -2.16 3.23 14.35
#